data_AF-K7W154-F1
#
_entry.id   AF-K7W154-F1
#
_cell.length_a   1.000
_cell.length_b   1.000
_cell.length_c   1.000
_cell.angle_alpha   90.00
_cell.angle_beta   90.00
_cell.angle_gamma   90.00
#
_symmetry.space_group_name_H-M   'P 1'
#
loop_
_entity.id
_entity.type
_entity.pdbx_description
1 polymer ?
#
loop_
_entity_poly.entity_id
_entity_poly.type
_entity_poly.pdbx_seq_one_letter_code
_entity_poly.pdbx_strand_id
1 'polypeptide(L)'
;MQVHELLQLVDEAVYLNTGKRLNDLQRGVIEGTLKYQKYADIAENCGCSAGHAKDVGYELLKMLSDIFDEPVDKSNLKSVLERQGNVNISLGDNSNNLFVNGCVNISSKQPKTKPDKSHAGNSKLKQKDQNKTQIEKIDKLRYFGLNDEQIAEVLELPLEVIKQVESDN
;
A
#
# COMPACT_ATOMS: atom_id res chain seq x y z
N MET A 1 13.97 -11.19 -3.97
CA MET A 1 13.34 -11.38 -2.64
C MET A 1 13.23 -12.87 -2.34
N GLN A 2 13.19 -13.27 -1.06
CA GLN A 2 12.97 -14.66 -0.67
C GLN A 2 11.50 -15.06 -0.88
N VAL A 3 11.23 -16.36 -1.08
CA VAL A 3 9.86 -16.88 -1.31
C VAL A 3 8.89 -16.46 -0.20
N HIS A 4 9.35 -16.45 1.06
CA HIS A 4 8.53 -16.05 2.20
C HIS A 4 8.13 -14.57 2.14
N GLU A 5 9.06 -13.68 1.79
CA GLU A 5 8.80 -12.23 1.63
C GLU A 5 7.80 -11.98 0.50
N LEU A 6 7.98 -12.68 -0.63
CA LEU A 6 7.06 -12.60 -1.76
C LEU A 6 5.66 -13.11 -1.42
N LEU A 7 5.56 -14.19 -0.62
CA LEU A 7 4.28 -14.70 -0.15
C LEU A 7 3.59 -13.70 0.78
N GLN A 8 4.33 -13.04 1.67
CA GLN A 8 3.78 -12.00 2.54
C GLN A 8 3.28 -10.80 1.73
N LEU A 9 4.06 -10.36 0.74
CA LEU A 9 3.67 -9.29 -0.20
C LEU A 9 2.32 -9.58 -0.88
N VAL A 10 2.13 -10.82 -1.37
CA VAL A 10 0.87 -11.25 -1.99
C VAL A 10 -0.27 -11.28 -0.98
N ASP A 11 -0.04 -11.81 0.22
CA ASP A 11 -1.07 -11.91 1.26
C ASP A 11 -1.56 -10.54 1.72
N GLU A 12 -0.66 -9.56 1.85
CA GLU A 12 -1.02 -8.16 2.12
C GLU A 12 -1.78 -7.51 0.97
N ALA A 13 -1.32 -7.69 -0.28
CA ALA A 13 -1.99 -7.14 -1.46
C ALA A 13 -3.44 -7.66 -1.57
N VAL A 14 -3.64 -8.97 -1.37
CA VAL A 14 -4.97 -9.59 -1.40
C VAL A 14 -5.84 -9.14 -0.23
N TYR A 15 -5.26 -9.01 0.98
CA TYR A 15 -5.99 -8.52 2.14
C TYR A 15 -6.49 -7.08 1.95
N LEU A 16 -5.66 -6.20 1.40
CA LEU A 16 -6.08 -4.83 1.08
C LEU A 16 -7.22 -4.76 0.08
N ASN A 17 -7.11 -5.56 -0.98
CA ASN A 17 -8.07 -5.52 -2.07
C ASN A 17 -9.42 -6.16 -1.69
N THR A 18 -9.40 -7.20 -0.85
CA THR A 18 -10.57 -8.05 -0.60
C THR A 18 -11.07 -8.06 0.84
N GLY A 19 -10.28 -7.53 1.79
CA GLY A 19 -10.49 -7.68 3.23
C GLY A 19 -10.24 -9.09 3.77
N LYS A 20 -9.77 -10.03 2.93
CA LYS A 20 -9.55 -11.43 3.29
C LYS A 20 -8.09 -11.82 3.04
N ARG A 21 -7.52 -12.59 3.97
CA ARG A 21 -6.18 -13.18 3.84
C ARG A 21 -6.24 -14.42 2.95
N LEU A 22 -5.09 -14.83 2.42
CA LEU A 22 -4.99 -16.08 1.67
C LEU A 22 -5.29 -17.27 2.59
N ASN A 23 -6.11 -18.21 2.12
CA ASN A 23 -6.25 -19.50 2.78
C ASN A 23 -5.05 -20.42 2.49
N ASP A 24 -4.98 -21.57 3.16
CA ASP A 24 -3.84 -22.49 3.06
C ASP A 24 -3.59 -22.99 1.64
N LEU A 25 -4.65 -23.31 0.88
CA LEU A 25 -4.53 -23.74 -0.51
C LEU A 25 -3.99 -22.60 -1.39
N GLN A 26 -4.52 -21.39 -1.22
CA GLN A 26 -4.06 -20.22 -1.97
C GLN A 26 -2.59 -19.91 -1.67
N ARG A 27 -2.17 -19.98 -0.39
CA ARG A 27 -0.78 -19.85 0.03
C ARG A 27 0.10 -20.91 -0.61
N GLY A 28 -0.32 -22.17 -0.56
CA GLY A 28 0.39 -23.28 -1.19
C GLY A 28 0.56 -23.10 -2.69
N VAL A 29 -0.45 -22.57 -3.39
CA VAL A 29 -0.37 -22.28 -4.82
C VAL A 29 0.62 -21.17 -5.14
N ILE A 30 0.62 -20.06 -4.40
CA ILE A 30 1.58 -18.97 -4.59
C ILE A 30 3.00 -19.46 -4.31
N GLU A 31 3.21 -20.12 -3.16
CA GLU A 31 4.52 -20.64 -2.77
C GLU A 31 5.05 -21.66 -3.78
N GLY A 32 4.21 -22.62 -4.20
CA GLY A 32 4.59 -23.62 -5.20
C GLY A 32 4.89 -22.99 -6.56
N THR A 33 4.14 -21.97 -6.96
CA THR A 33 4.41 -21.22 -8.20
C THR A 33 5.74 -20.49 -8.14
N LEU A 34 6.06 -19.82 -7.03
CA LEU A 34 7.36 -19.17 -6.79
C LEU A 34 8.53 -20.15 -6.76
N LYS A 35 8.28 -21.43 -6.41
CA LYS A 35 9.23 -22.53 -6.46
C LYS A 35 9.21 -23.31 -7.78
N TYR A 36 8.49 -22.84 -8.79
CA TYR A 36 8.36 -23.48 -10.12
C TYR A 36 7.79 -24.91 -10.09
N GLN A 37 7.00 -25.26 -9.08
CA GLN A 37 6.36 -26.57 -8.95
C GLN A 37 5.20 -26.74 -9.94
N LYS A 38 4.84 -27.99 -10.28
CA LYS A 38 3.64 -28.26 -11.08
C LYS A 38 2.41 -28.24 -10.17
N TYR A 39 1.23 -27.96 -10.75
CA TYR A 39 -0.02 -28.00 -9.98
C TYR A 39 -0.32 -29.38 -9.39
N ALA A 40 0.18 -30.45 -9.98
CA ALA A 40 0.08 -31.79 -9.42
C ALA A 40 0.83 -31.89 -8.08
N ASP A 41 2.08 -31.42 -8.03
CA ASP A 41 2.91 -31.44 -6.81
C ASP A 41 2.30 -30.54 -5.72
N ILE A 42 1.80 -29.36 -6.11
CA ILE A 42 1.12 -28.44 -5.19
C ILE A 42 -0.14 -29.10 -4.61
N ALA A 43 -0.94 -29.75 -5.46
CA ALA A 43 -2.17 -30.40 -5.06
C ALA A 43 -1.93 -31.57 -4.09
N GLU A 44 -0.88 -32.36 -4.33
CA GLU A 44 -0.46 -33.43 -3.43
C GLU A 44 -0.11 -32.87 -2.04
N ASN A 45 0.71 -31.81 -2.00
CA ASN A 45 1.06 -31.15 -0.73
C ASN A 45 -0.14 -30.51 -0.01
N CYS A 46 -1.13 -30.02 -0.76
CA CYS A 46 -2.32 -29.37 -0.20
C CYS A 46 -3.49 -30.35 0.06
N GLY A 47 -3.35 -31.63 -0.28
CA GLY A 47 -4.42 -32.63 -0.13
C GLY A 47 -5.64 -32.39 -1.02
N CYS A 48 -5.45 -31.83 -2.23
CA CYS A 48 -6.54 -31.55 -3.17
C CYS A 48 -6.28 -32.18 -4.56
N SER A 49 -7.20 -31.98 -5.51
CA SER A 49 -7.00 -32.45 -6.88
C SER A 49 -6.14 -31.46 -7.67
N ALA A 50 -5.35 -31.97 -8.63
CA ALA A 50 -4.54 -31.14 -9.52
C ALA A 50 -5.39 -30.12 -10.32
N GLY A 51 -6.63 -30.50 -10.67
CA GLY A 51 -7.60 -29.59 -11.29
C GLY A 51 -7.98 -28.45 -10.35
N HIS A 52 -8.33 -28.77 -9.10
CA HIS A 52 -8.71 -27.76 -8.11
C HIS A 52 -7.57 -26.77 -7.81
N ALA A 53 -6.34 -27.27 -7.63
CA ALA A 53 -5.17 -26.40 -7.45
C ALA A 53 -4.92 -25.50 -8.67
N LYS A 54 -5.15 -26.01 -9.89
CA LYS A 54 -5.01 -25.24 -11.12
C LYS A 54 -6.07 -24.15 -11.25
N ASP A 55 -7.32 -24.46 -10.91
CA ASP A 55 -8.43 -23.49 -10.96
C ASP A 55 -8.20 -22.36 -9.97
N VAL A 56 -7.88 -22.70 -8.72
CA VAL A 56 -7.51 -21.72 -7.68
C VAL A 56 -6.29 -20.89 -8.10
N GLY A 57 -5.29 -21.52 -8.71
CA GLY A 57 -4.12 -20.80 -9.21
C GLY A 57 -4.45 -19.82 -10.33
N TYR A 58 -5.31 -20.20 -11.27
CA TYR A 58 -5.75 -19.30 -12.34
C TYR A 58 -6.50 -18.09 -11.78
N GLU A 59 -7.43 -18.31 -10.85
CA GLU A 59 -8.20 -17.24 -10.21
C GLU A 59 -7.30 -16.27 -9.43
N LEU A 60 -6.33 -16.80 -8.68
CA LEU A 60 -5.36 -16.00 -7.95
C LEU A 60 -4.48 -15.14 -8.87
N LEU A 61 -3.88 -15.75 -9.90
CA LEU A 61 -3.01 -15.00 -10.82
C LEU A 61 -3.78 -13.91 -11.57
N LYS A 62 -5.04 -14.17 -11.91
CA LYS A 62 -5.93 -13.15 -12.49
C LYS A 62 -6.19 -12.01 -11.51
N MET A 63 -6.55 -12.31 -10.26
CA MET A 63 -6.75 -11.30 -9.23
C MET A 63 -5.49 -10.45 -9.02
N LEU A 64 -4.31 -11.07 -9.01
CA LEU A 64 -3.05 -10.34 -8.88
C LEU A 64 -2.75 -9.47 -10.10
N SER A 65 -3.20 -9.87 -11.29
CA SER A 65 -3.11 -9.02 -12.47
C SER A 65 -3.92 -7.74 -12.30
N ASP A 66 -5.13 -7.86 -11.75
CA ASP A 66 -6.01 -6.73 -11.47
C ASP A 66 -5.44 -5.83 -10.36
N ILE A 67 -4.85 -6.42 -9.31
CA ILE A 67 -4.27 -5.67 -8.18
C ILE A 67 -3.01 -4.90 -8.60
N PHE A 68 -2.12 -5.51 -9.38
CA PHE A 68 -0.84 -4.90 -9.75
C PHE A 68 -0.89 -4.08 -11.04
N ASP A 69 -2.05 -4.01 -11.70
CA ASP A 69 -2.23 -3.39 -13.03
C ASP A 69 -1.17 -3.88 -14.04
N GLU A 70 -0.79 -5.15 -13.92
CA GLU A 70 0.25 -5.79 -14.72
C GLU A 70 -0.15 -7.25 -14.99
N PRO A 71 -0.05 -7.78 -16.23
CA PRO A 71 -0.37 -9.17 -16.51
C PRO A 71 0.47 -10.14 -15.66
N VAL A 72 -0.20 -10.96 -14.84
CA VAL A 72 0.42 -11.98 -14.00
C VAL A 72 0.05 -13.38 -14.49
N ASP A 73 1.06 -14.21 -14.67
CA ASP A 73 0.96 -15.62 -14.97
C ASP A 73 1.96 -16.43 -14.14
N LYS A 74 1.89 -17.76 -14.29
CA LYS A 74 2.73 -18.68 -13.53
C LYS A 74 4.24 -18.48 -13.80
N SER A 75 4.60 -18.10 -15.02
CA SER A 75 5.99 -17.94 -15.45
C SER A 75 6.61 -16.62 -15.00
N ASN A 76 5.80 -15.58 -14.83
CA ASN A 76 6.26 -14.23 -14.53
C ASN A 76 6.01 -13.78 -13.08
N LEU A 77 5.24 -14.54 -12.28
CA LEU A 77 4.82 -14.17 -10.93
C LEU A 77 5.97 -13.61 -10.09
N LYS A 78 7.10 -14.32 -10.04
CA LYS A 78 8.27 -13.89 -9.25
C LYS A 78 8.77 -12.51 -9.70
N SER A 79 8.96 -12.32 -11.00
CA SER A 79 9.48 -11.07 -11.57
C SER A 79 8.52 -9.90 -11.35
N VAL A 80 7.19 -10.14 -11.44
CA VAL A 80 6.18 -9.13 -11.11
C VAL A 80 6.29 -8.71 -9.66
N LEU A 81 6.28 -9.68 -8.74
CA LEU A 81 6.33 -9.37 -7.32
C LEU A 81 7.64 -8.68 -6.90
N GLU A 82 8.78 -9.06 -7.48
CA GLU A 82 10.05 -8.36 -7.23
C GLU A 82 10.02 -6.91 -7.71
N ARG A 83 9.37 -6.60 -8.85
CA ARG A 83 9.18 -5.20 -9.26
C ARG A 83 8.23 -4.45 -8.34
N GLN A 84 7.08 -5.03 -8.02
CA GLN A 84 6.07 -4.39 -7.18
C GLN A 84 6.60 -4.15 -5.76
N GLY A 85 7.37 -5.10 -5.21
CA GLY A 85 8.06 -4.94 -3.94
C GLY A 85 9.15 -3.86 -3.97
N ASN A 86 9.93 -3.78 -5.04
CA ASN A 86 11.03 -2.81 -5.16
C ASN A 86 10.58 -1.38 -5.44
N VAL A 87 9.47 -1.18 -6.18
CA VAL A 87 8.87 0.14 -6.40
C VAL A 87 8.53 0.80 -5.05
N ASN A 88 8.13 0.00 -4.07
CA ASN A 88 7.78 0.48 -2.73
C ASN A 88 9.00 0.80 -1.85
N ILE A 89 10.18 0.24 -2.15
CA ILE A 89 11.42 0.48 -1.39
C ILE A 89 12.16 1.75 -1.86
N SER A 90 11.96 2.17 -3.12
CA SER A 90 12.63 3.35 -3.67
C SER A 90 11.89 4.67 -3.42
N LEU A 91 10.65 4.63 -2.90
CA LEU A 91 9.78 5.79 -2.76
C LEU A 91 9.61 6.21 -1.30
N GLY A 92 10.73 6.54 -0.64
CA GLY A 92 10.75 7.29 0.62
C GLY A 92 10.69 6.45 1.91
N ASP A 93 11.72 6.64 2.72
CA ASP A 93 11.79 6.51 4.18
C ASP A 93 10.81 5.57 4.94
N ASN A 94 11.43 4.56 5.58
CA ASN A 94 11.12 4.05 6.93
C ASN A 94 9.68 4.14 7.46
N SER A 95 8.71 3.55 6.76
CA SER A 95 7.46 3.14 7.41
C SER A 95 6.88 1.87 6.78
N ASN A 96 6.75 0.85 7.62
CA ASN A 96 6.01 -0.37 7.32
C ASN A 96 4.53 0.02 7.17
N ASN A 97 4.01 -0.02 5.93
CA ASN A 97 2.63 -0.33 5.50
C ASN A 97 2.42 0.32 4.12
N LEU A 98 2.32 -0.43 3.03
CA LEU A 98 1.10 -1.11 2.57
C LEU A 98 0.61 -0.38 1.29
N PHE A 99 0.82 -1.04 0.14
CA PHE A 99 0.42 -0.67 -1.23
C PHE A 99 -0.42 0.60 -1.35
N VAL A 100 0.26 1.74 -1.48
CA VAL A 100 -0.37 2.96 -1.94
C VAL A 100 -0.61 2.79 -3.44
N ASN A 101 -1.89 2.79 -3.83
CA ASN A 101 -2.37 2.99 -5.19
C ASN A 101 -1.61 4.16 -5.85
N GLY A 102 -0.50 3.86 -6.51
CA GLY A 102 0.39 4.83 -7.12
C GLY A 102 0.22 4.80 -8.62
N CYS A 103 -0.69 5.63 -9.13
CA CYS A 103 -0.80 5.91 -10.56
C CYS A 103 0.58 6.32 -11.10
N VAL A 104 1.15 5.50 -11.98
CA VAL A 104 2.34 5.86 -12.74
C VAL A 104 1.94 6.90 -13.77
N ASN A 105 2.17 8.19 -13.50
CA ASN A 105 2.26 9.18 -14.57
C ASN A 105 3.72 9.58 -14.77
N ILE A 106 4.47 8.69 -15.42
CA ILE A 106 5.75 9.06 -16.03
C ILE A 106 5.42 9.62 -17.41
N SER A 107 5.22 10.94 -17.46
CA SER A 107 5.42 11.74 -18.66
C SER A 107 5.63 13.21 -18.29
N SER A 108 6.90 13.53 -18.07
CA SER A 108 7.45 14.88 -18.13
C SER A 108 7.01 15.59 -19.41
N LYS A 109 6.16 16.62 -19.26
CA LYS A 109 6.12 17.77 -20.18
C LYS A 109 5.90 19.03 -19.35
N GLN A 110 6.97 19.78 -19.13
CA GLN A 110 6.86 21.19 -18.74
C GLN A 110 6.14 21.98 -19.84
N PRO A 111 5.31 22.96 -19.45
CA PRO A 111 5.42 24.27 -20.07
C PRO A 111 5.65 25.36 -19.03
N LYS A 112 6.67 26.19 -19.28
CA LYS A 112 6.89 27.49 -18.64
C LYS A 112 5.79 28.46 -19.06
N THR A 113 5.21 29.26 -18.16
CA THR A 113 5.17 30.75 -18.27
C THR A 113 4.51 31.45 -17.06
N LYS A 114 5.36 32.22 -16.36
CA LYS A 114 5.22 33.57 -15.77
C LYS A 114 4.25 33.88 -14.59
N PRO A 115 4.68 34.81 -13.70
CA PRO A 115 4.00 35.18 -12.47
C PRO A 115 3.10 36.41 -12.65
N ASP A 116 1.99 36.49 -11.93
CA ASP A 116 1.42 37.81 -11.61
C ASP A 116 0.56 37.83 -10.34
N LYS A 117 0.46 39.05 -9.82
CA LYS A 117 0.18 39.49 -8.45
C LYS A 117 -1.28 39.39 -7.98
N SER A 118 -1.37 39.33 -6.64
CA SER A 118 -2.35 39.96 -5.73
C SER A 118 -3.83 39.58 -5.83
N HIS A 119 -4.38 39.07 -4.71
CA HIS A 119 -5.22 39.90 -3.84
C HIS A 119 -5.54 39.23 -2.49
N ALA A 120 -5.31 39.96 -1.41
CA ALA A 120 -5.80 39.67 -0.07
C ALA A 120 -7.30 39.99 0.05
N GLY A 121 -8.05 39.17 0.80
CA GLY A 121 -9.44 39.46 1.14
C GLY A 121 -10.21 38.32 1.84
N ASN A 122 -10.02 38.21 3.17
CA ASN A 122 -10.98 37.76 4.19
C ASN A 122 -11.78 36.44 4.01
N SER A 123 -11.44 35.41 4.81
CA SER A 123 -12.46 34.45 5.31
C SER A 123 -12.19 34.00 6.76
N LYS A 124 -12.54 34.86 7.73
CA LYS A 124 -12.43 34.57 9.17
C LYS A 124 -13.52 33.60 9.70
N LEU A 125 -14.32 32.99 8.82
CA LEU A 125 -15.42 32.09 9.20
C LEU A 125 -15.19 30.61 8.87
N LYS A 126 -14.14 30.24 8.11
CA LYS A 126 -13.84 28.83 7.79
C LYS A 126 -12.75 28.18 8.67
N GLN A 127 -12.05 28.97 9.48
CA GLN A 127 -10.91 28.47 10.28
C GLN A 127 -11.33 27.69 11.53
N LYS A 128 -12.52 27.95 12.10
CA LYS A 128 -12.90 27.37 13.40
C LYS A 128 -13.19 25.87 13.34
N ASP A 129 -13.80 25.40 12.26
CA ASP A 129 -14.13 23.98 12.08
C ASP A 129 -12.92 23.14 11.64
N GLN A 130 -12.01 23.74 10.88
CA GLN A 130 -10.77 23.07 10.47
C GLN A 130 -9.82 22.86 11.65
N ASN A 131 -9.69 23.85 12.54
CA ASN A 131 -8.82 23.74 13.71
C ASN A 131 -9.34 22.68 14.70
N LYS A 132 -10.66 22.60 14.92
CA LYS A 132 -11.27 21.56 15.79
C LYS A 132 -11.01 20.15 15.25
N THR A 133 -11.14 19.97 13.93
CA THR A 133 -10.94 18.68 13.27
C THR A 133 -9.46 18.25 13.28
N GLN A 134 -8.54 19.20 13.24
CA GLN A 134 -7.10 18.93 13.29
C GLN A 134 -6.64 18.56 14.71
N ILE A 135 -7.14 19.25 15.74
CA ILE A 135 -6.84 18.93 17.14
C ILE A 135 -7.29 17.51 17.50
N GLU A 136 -8.51 17.11 17.11
CA GLU A 136 -9.01 15.75 17.38
C GLU A 136 -8.17 14.66 16.67
N LYS A 137 -7.59 14.98 15.50
CA LYS A 137 -6.66 14.08 14.81
C LYS A 137 -5.33 13.98 15.55
N ILE A 138 -4.77 15.09 16.02
CA ILE A 138 -3.52 15.12 16.80
C ILE A 138 -3.67 14.27 18.07
N ASP A 139 -4.75 14.45 18.83
CA ASP A 139 -5.00 13.69 20.07
C ASP A 139 -5.13 12.19 19.82
N LYS A 140 -5.82 11.79 18.75
CA LYS A 140 -5.92 10.38 18.36
C LYS A 140 -4.56 9.80 18.00
N LEU A 141 -3.74 10.53 17.25
CA LEU A 141 -2.41 10.06 16.85
C LEU A 141 -1.47 9.91 18.05
N ARG A 142 -1.53 10.84 19.01
CA ARG A 142 -0.82 10.72 20.30
C ARG A 142 -1.30 9.51 21.11
N TYR A 143 -2.61 9.28 21.16
CA TYR A 143 -3.19 8.10 21.80
C TYR A 143 -2.69 6.79 21.18
N PHE A 144 -2.42 6.78 19.87
CA PHE A 144 -1.81 5.64 19.16
C PHE A 144 -0.28 5.53 19.34
N GLY A 145 0.35 6.41 20.12
CA GLY A 145 1.77 6.35 20.46
C GLY A 145 2.71 7.01 19.45
N LEU A 146 2.19 7.83 18.54
CA LEU A 146 3.01 8.64 17.63
C LEU A 146 3.60 9.85 18.38
N ASN A 147 4.87 10.18 18.08
CA ASN A 147 5.50 11.39 18.61
C ASN A 147 5.13 12.63 17.79
N ASP A 148 5.38 13.81 18.34
CA ASP A 148 4.99 15.08 17.72
C ASP A 148 5.67 15.30 16.36
N GLU A 149 6.89 14.80 16.17
CA GLU A 149 7.61 14.86 14.88
C GLU A 149 6.91 14.03 13.79
N GLN A 150 6.45 12.83 14.12
CA GLN A 150 5.70 11.96 13.22
C GLN A 150 4.31 12.54 12.92
N ILE A 151 3.67 13.15 13.91
CA ILE A 151 2.37 13.80 13.72
C ILE A 151 2.50 15.02 12.80
N ALA A 152 3.60 15.78 12.91
CA ALA A 152 3.91 16.92 12.05
C ALA A 152 4.03 16.50 10.59
N GLU A 153 4.73 15.40 10.36
CA GLU A 153 4.90 14.81 9.04
C GLU A 153 3.56 14.29 8.47
N VAL A 154 2.78 13.53 9.24
CA VAL A 154 1.49 12.96 8.80
C VAL A 154 0.44 14.02 8.49
N LEU A 155 0.44 15.13 9.23
CA LEU A 155 -0.55 16.20 9.05
C LEU A 155 -0.05 17.35 8.16
N GLU A 156 1.20 17.28 7.67
CA GLU A 156 1.88 18.39 6.96
C GLU A 156 1.84 19.71 7.75
N LEU A 157 1.96 19.62 9.08
CA LEU A 157 1.92 20.77 9.99
C LEU A 157 3.30 21.07 10.55
N PRO A 158 3.66 22.35 10.77
CA PRO A 158 4.87 22.70 11.50
C PRO A 158 4.84 22.13 12.92
N LEU A 159 5.98 21.64 13.41
CA LEU A 159 6.11 21.03 14.73
C LEU A 159 5.67 21.98 15.86
N GLU A 160 5.86 23.29 15.66
CA GLU A 160 5.43 24.34 16.58
C GLU A 160 3.91 24.35 16.78
N VAL A 161 3.13 24.04 15.73
CA VAL A 161 1.66 24.03 15.79
C VAL A 161 1.17 22.85 16.64
N ILE A 162 1.82 21.69 16.54
CA ILE A 162 1.44 20.49 17.30
C ILE A 162 1.77 20.63 18.79
N LYS A 163 2.92 21.24 19.10
CA LYS A 163 3.31 21.53 20.49
C LYS A 163 2.39 22.57 21.16
N GLN A 164 1.81 23.49 20.39
CA GLN A 164 0.86 24.48 20.92
C GLN A 164 -0.51 23.88 21.31
N VAL A 165 -0.88 22.71 20.76
CA VAL A 165 -2.16 22.04 21.10
C VAL A 165 -2.18 21.55 22.56
N GLU A 166 -1.04 21.35 23.22
CA GLU A 166 -0.98 20.94 24.63
C GLU A 166 -1.33 22.06 25.63
N SER A 167 -1.44 23.31 25.20
CA SER A 167 -1.50 24.46 26.12
C SER A 167 -2.90 24.97 26.47
N ASP A 168 -3.96 24.41 25.89
CA ASP A 168 -5.35 24.88 26.10
C ASP A 168 -6.19 23.88 26.94
N ASN A 169 -5.69 23.49 28.12
CA ASN A 169 -6.51 22.83 29.15
C ASN A 169 -6.46 23.58 30.49
#